data_AF-A0A7C3LKF5-F1
#
_entry.id   AF-A0A7C3LKF5-F1
#
_cell.length_a   1.000
_cell.length_b   1.000
_cell.length_c   1.000
_cell.angle_alpha   90.00
_cell.angle_beta   90.00
_cell.angle_gamma   90.00
#
_symmetry.space_group_name_H-M   'P 1'
#
loop_
_entity.id
_entity.type
_entity.pdbx_description
1 polymer ?
#
loop_
_entity_poly.entity_id
_entity_poly.type
_entity_poly.pdbx_seq_one_letter_code
_entity_poly.pdbx_strand_id
1 'polypeptide(L)'
;MVERFRSRFRGQADGWHSWTCISERRGIKLSPLSRHDSRIVRIVPRPREGAMRLQLVPSPHDVARSSRSLRIHLLGPLQVFLDGRPVPSQAWDRQKTKSLLKLLLTAPGRTFPSEEIVECLWPSLEPDAAAKSLRAAMSKLRKVLEPDLTSGQESRYIRTERVGYAFGTDSGCVLDVHEVEAAQARGQEHQRLERWDEALQSYRAAVALYRGDFLADEPDAVWISPHREHWRKVHHALLFASTECHLALGQYQAAIDVCQDVIQQDRCHEAAYRQLMLCHYVSGHLNDVVLLYRQCVDTLKHELGVEPSEETSRLYDHIIRRRVPGIDKSPRSPVTIRRSYRAPHSLGRLPFVGRDREMGLLASHLDAVTRDGGSLVAIAGESGIGKTRLAEELLVHARSRGFVTAAGRCYPPALRRPYEPLTEAFQQILRGPGRDALLSLAPAWLAAAS
;
A
#
# COMPACT_ATOMS: atom_id res chain seq x y z
N MET A 1 43.41 31.56 17.73
CA MET A 1 43.99 32.46 18.73
C MET A 1 43.86 31.73 20.08
N VAL A 2 44.62 30.64 20.27
CA VAL A 2 46.02 30.57 20.77
C VAL A 2 46.06 30.75 22.28
N GLU A 3 46.11 29.62 23.01
CA GLU A 3 46.96 29.33 24.20
C GLU A 3 46.50 28.00 24.85
N ARG A 4 47.18 26.88 24.56
CA ARG A 4 48.28 26.27 25.34
C ARG A 4 47.92 25.99 26.81
N PHE A 5 47.58 24.73 27.11
CA PHE A 5 48.46 23.87 27.93
C PHE A 5 48.18 22.36 27.70
N ARG A 6 49.27 21.65 27.39
CA ARG A 6 49.48 20.18 27.32
C ARG A 6 49.33 19.58 28.74
N SER A 7 49.19 18.30 29.06
CA SER A 7 49.28 16.95 28.45
C SER A 7 48.66 16.01 29.53
N ARG A 8 48.04 14.85 29.28
CA ARG A 8 48.60 13.54 28.89
C ARG A 8 47.39 12.61 29.12
N PHE A 9 46.85 11.91 28.14
CA PHE A 9 47.01 10.46 27.97
C PHE A 9 46.26 10.01 26.70
N ARG A 10 46.80 8.99 26.05
CA ARG A 10 46.51 8.48 24.71
C ARG A 10 45.28 7.54 24.68
N GLY A 11 44.64 7.43 23.51
CA GLY A 11 43.69 6.37 23.10
C GLY A 11 42.24 6.88 23.00
N GLN A 12 41.71 7.25 21.83
CA GLN A 12 41.09 6.38 20.81
C GLN A 12 40.08 5.39 21.42
N ALA A 13 38.80 5.32 21.09
CA ALA A 13 37.85 6.10 20.30
C ALA A 13 36.44 5.59 20.71
N ASP A 14 35.40 6.35 20.37
CA ASP A 14 34.00 5.96 20.25
C ASP A 14 33.13 5.80 21.52
N GLY A 15 32.28 6.80 21.75
CA GLY A 15 31.21 6.75 22.74
C GLY A 15 30.30 7.97 22.67
N TRP A 16 29.03 7.73 22.32
CA TRP A 16 27.95 8.70 22.20
C TRP A 16 27.66 9.43 23.53
N HIS A 17 27.30 10.72 23.46
CA HIS A 17 26.76 11.46 24.61
C HIS A 17 25.26 11.71 24.45
N SER A 18 24.45 11.03 25.27
CA SER A 18 23.14 11.50 25.72
C SER A 18 23.30 12.12 27.12
N TRP A 19 22.69 13.28 27.34
CA TRP A 19 22.62 13.93 28.65
C TRP A 19 21.43 13.39 29.47
N THR A 20 21.65 13.12 30.76
CA THR A 20 20.63 12.70 31.74
C THR A 20 20.53 13.74 32.85
N CYS A 21 19.30 14.07 33.28
CA CYS A 21 18.99 14.86 34.47
C CYS A 21 18.61 13.93 35.65
N ILE A 22 19.01 14.31 36.86
CA ILE A 22 19.11 13.50 38.10
C ILE A 22 17.81 13.52 38.92
N SER A 23 17.45 12.39 39.57
CA SER A 23 16.88 12.41 40.93
C SER A 23 17.06 11.07 41.67
N GLU A 24 17.40 11.15 42.96
CA GLU A 24 17.79 10.12 43.94
C GLU A 24 16.69 9.12 44.37
N ARG A 25 17.10 7.91 44.82
CA ARG A 25 17.01 7.43 46.23
C ARG A 25 17.27 5.91 46.40
N ARG A 26 18.07 5.59 47.43
CA ARG A 26 18.09 4.40 48.35
C ARG A 26 18.06 3.00 47.68
N GLY A 27 19.06 2.12 47.78
CA GLY A 27 19.83 1.66 48.94
C GLY A 27 19.35 0.25 49.35
N ILE A 28 20.19 -0.79 49.26
CA ILE A 28 20.24 -2.03 50.10
C ILE A 28 21.40 -2.94 49.64
N LYS A 29 22.03 -3.58 50.63
CA LYS A 29 23.29 -4.35 50.66
C LYS A 29 23.25 -5.71 49.93
N LEU A 30 24.41 -6.18 49.48
CA LEU A 30 24.70 -7.56 49.06
C LEU A 30 25.75 -8.21 49.99
N SER A 31 25.59 -9.51 50.25
CA SER A 31 26.60 -10.41 50.86
C SER A 31 26.83 -11.63 49.94
N PRO A 32 28.02 -12.27 49.94
CA PRO A 32 28.48 -13.14 48.85
C PRO A 32 28.50 -14.64 49.19
N LEU A 33 28.53 -15.52 48.16
CA LEU A 33 29.04 -16.92 48.06
C LEU A 33 28.25 -17.64 46.93
N SER A 34 28.75 -18.55 46.08
CA SER A 34 30.07 -19.01 45.64
C SER A 34 29.85 -19.95 44.43
N ARG A 35 30.65 -19.77 43.37
CA ARG A 35 31.16 -20.73 42.34
C ARG A 35 30.28 -21.92 41.87
N HIS A 36 29.84 -21.85 40.60
CA HIS A 36 30.04 -22.79 39.47
C HIS A 36 28.82 -22.83 38.52
N ASP A 37 28.74 -21.90 37.55
CA ASP A 37 28.03 -22.09 36.27
C ASP A 37 28.39 -20.91 35.34
N SER A 38 29.16 -21.13 34.27
CA SER A 38 29.54 -20.06 33.32
C SER A 38 28.42 -19.83 32.31
N ARG A 39 27.39 -19.09 32.72
CA ARG A 39 26.40 -18.45 31.84
C ARG A 39 26.89 -17.06 31.46
N ILE A 40 27.02 -16.78 30.16
CA ILE A 40 27.23 -15.40 29.67
C ILE A 40 25.87 -14.69 29.72
N VAL A 41 25.68 -13.83 30.72
CA VAL A 41 24.54 -12.91 30.82
C VAL A 41 24.95 -11.59 30.17
N ARG A 42 24.36 -11.24 29.03
CA ARG A 42 24.47 -9.90 28.43
C ARG A 42 23.19 -9.13 28.73
N ILE A 43 23.29 -8.12 29.60
CA ILE A 43 22.19 -7.23 29.99
C ILE A 43 22.15 -6.06 29.00
N VAL A 44 21.00 -5.85 28.34
CA VAL A 44 20.69 -4.65 27.54
C VAL A 44 19.40 -4.04 28.12
N PRO A 45 19.32 -2.73 28.39
CA PRO A 45 18.16 -2.13 29.06
C PRO A 45 16.97 -1.94 28.10
N ARG A 46 15.77 -2.32 28.56
CA ARG A 46 14.47 -2.01 27.93
C ARG A 46 13.94 -0.64 28.37
N PRO A 47 12.99 -0.07 27.60
CA PRO A 47 11.73 0.32 28.26
C PRO A 47 10.47 -0.24 27.59
N ARG A 48 9.57 -0.67 28.49
CA ARG A 48 8.10 -0.69 28.47
C ARG A 48 7.32 -1.66 27.56
N GLU A 49 6.75 -2.65 28.27
CA GLU A 49 5.45 -3.33 28.11
C GLU A 49 5.13 -4.12 26.83
N GLY A 50 4.94 -5.43 27.00
CA GLY A 50 4.15 -6.28 26.09
C GLY A 50 4.80 -7.59 25.64
N ALA A 51 4.46 -8.69 26.31
CA ALA A 51 4.58 -10.10 25.91
C ALA A 51 5.98 -10.72 25.61
N MET A 52 6.33 -11.77 26.38
CA MET A 52 7.52 -12.59 26.22
C MET A 52 7.22 -13.77 25.26
N ARG A 53 7.88 -13.83 24.10
CA ARG A 53 7.91 -15.00 23.22
C ARG A 53 9.33 -15.59 23.26
N LEU A 54 9.47 -16.82 23.76
CA LEU A 54 10.73 -17.56 23.75
C LEU A 54 11.04 -17.98 22.31
N GLN A 55 12.04 -17.37 21.68
CA GLN A 55 12.66 -17.89 20.46
C GLN A 55 13.91 -18.69 20.86
N LEU A 56 13.90 -19.98 20.54
CA LEU A 56 15.10 -20.82 20.56
C LEU A 56 16.03 -20.32 19.44
N VAL A 57 17.19 -19.77 19.82
CA VAL A 57 18.29 -19.49 18.89
C VAL A 57 19.16 -20.75 18.82
N PRO A 58 19.41 -21.32 17.63
CA PRO A 58 20.26 -22.51 17.51
C PRO A 58 21.71 -22.21 17.93
N SER A 59 22.35 -23.23 18.48
CA SER A 59 23.70 -23.22 19.06
C SER A 59 24.80 -22.86 18.03
N PRO A 60 25.92 -22.22 18.41
CA PRO A 60 26.98 -21.77 17.49
C PRO A 60 27.80 -22.88 16.81
N HIS A 61 27.44 -24.16 16.99
CA HIS A 61 28.17 -25.29 16.41
C HIS A 61 27.77 -25.66 14.96
N ASP A 62 26.80 -24.97 14.35
CA ASP A 62 26.32 -25.28 12.99
C ASP A 62 26.94 -24.45 11.85
N VAL A 63 27.91 -23.55 12.13
CA VAL A 63 28.38 -22.55 11.15
C VAL A 63 29.56 -23.03 10.27
N ALA A 64 29.77 -24.34 10.11
CA ALA A 64 30.87 -24.86 9.28
C ALA A 64 30.49 -26.05 8.37
N ARG A 65 29.27 -26.08 7.83
CA ARG A 65 29.02 -26.71 6.53
C ARG A 65 28.78 -25.59 5.55
N SER A 66 29.64 -25.43 4.54
CA SER A 66 29.44 -24.52 3.39
C SER A 66 27.98 -24.60 2.95
N SER A 67 27.16 -23.64 3.39
CA SER A 67 25.72 -23.79 3.33
C SER A 67 25.30 -23.61 1.88
N ARG A 68 25.15 -24.72 1.16
CA ARG A 68 24.63 -24.67 -0.20
C ARG A 68 23.35 -23.86 -0.21
N SER A 69 23.28 -22.87 -1.09
CA SER A 69 22.11 -22.00 -1.20
C SER A 69 21.20 -22.54 -2.30
N LEU A 70 20.03 -23.04 -1.90
CA LEU A 70 18.97 -23.43 -2.84
C LEU A 70 18.01 -22.26 -3.01
N ARG A 71 17.80 -21.84 -4.27
CA ARG A 71 16.74 -20.89 -4.63
C ARG A 71 15.83 -21.53 -5.67
N ILE A 72 14.53 -21.39 -5.49
CA ILE A 72 13.54 -21.91 -6.43
C ILE A 72 12.59 -20.79 -6.81
N HIS A 73 12.36 -20.68 -8.11
CA HIS A 73 11.40 -19.76 -8.70
C HIS A 73 10.16 -20.52 -9.15
N LEU A 74 9.00 -20.10 -8.66
CA LEU A 74 7.70 -20.66 -8.93
C LEU A 74 6.79 -19.70 -9.71
N LEU A 75 7.07 -18.40 -9.69
CA LEU A 75 6.26 -17.38 -10.39
C LEU A 75 6.74 -17.24 -11.84
N GLY A 76 6.19 -18.08 -12.71
CA GLY A 76 6.64 -18.35 -14.06
C GLY A 76 7.00 -19.84 -14.25
N PRO A 77 7.77 -20.21 -15.28
CA PRO A 77 8.30 -21.56 -15.42
C PRO A 77 9.19 -21.95 -14.23
N LEU A 78 9.13 -23.20 -13.76
CA LEU A 78 9.98 -23.65 -12.65
C LEU A 78 11.47 -23.47 -13.00
N GLN A 79 12.18 -22.70 -12.17
CA GLN A 79 13.65 -22.60 -12.19
C GLN A 79 14.21 -22.97 -10.81
N VAL A 80 15.27 -23.76 -10.79
CA VAL A 80 15.95 -24.19 -9.57
C VAL A 80 17.41 -23.81 -9.68
N PHE A 81 17.94 -23.15 -8.65
CA PHE A 81 19.32 -22.69 -8.58
C PHE A 81 20.00 -23.30 -7.36
N LEU A 82 21.15 -23.95 -7.58
CA LEU A 82 22.01 -24.46 -6.52
C LEU A 82 23.30 -23.64 -6.53
N ASP A 83 23.62 -23.00 -5.41
CA ASP A 83 24.80 -22.13 -5.27
C ASP A 83 24.85 -21.04 -6.34
N GLY A 84 23.67 -20.48 -6.65
CA GLY A 84 23.47 -19.46 -7.68
C GLY A 84 23.52 -19.97 -9.12
N ARG A 85 23.79 -21.25 -9.36
CA ARG A 85 23.83 -21.84 -10.72
C ARG A 85 22.52 -22.55 -11.05
N PRO A 86 21.94 -22.34 -12.24
CA PRO A 86 20.72 -23.03 -12.63
C PRO A 86 20.98 -24.54 -12.75
N VAL A 87 20.07 -25.34 -12.18
CA VAL A 87 20.08 -26.80 -12.32
C VAL A 87 19.65 -27.13 -13.76
N PRO A 88 20.51 -27.79 -14.56
CA PRO A 88 20.23 -28.02 -15.97
C PRO A 88 19.09 -29.04 -16.17
N SER A 89 18.39 -28.95 -17.30
CA SER A 89 17.25 -29.84 -17.60
C SER A 89 17.63 -31.32 -17.58
N GLN A 90 18.84 -31.67 -18.01
CA GLN A 90 19.34 -33.06 -18.01
C GLN A 90 19.49 -33.64 -16.59
N ALA A 91 19.65 -32.79 -15.57
CA ALA A 91 19.76 -33.26 -14.18
C ALA A 91 18.46 -33.90 -13.70
N TRP A 92 17.30 -33.48 -14.22
CA TRP A 92 16.00 -33.98 -13.81
C TRP A 92 15.72 -35.39 -14.31
N ASP A 93 16.29 -35.79 -15.46
CA ASP A 93 16.24 -37.11 -16.14
C ASP A 93 14.81 -37.58 -16.53
N ARG A 94 13.82 -37.36 -15.65
CA ARG A 94 12.42 -37.76 -15.80
C ARG A 94 11.50 -36.58 -15.50
N GLN A 95 10.55 -36.33 -16.40
CA GLN A 95 9.54 -35.27 -16.23
C GLN A 95 8.83 -35.37 -14.86
N LYS A 96 8.50 -36.59 -14.42
CA LYS A 96 7.80 -36.83 -13.15
C LYS A 96 8.62 -36.47 -11.91
N THR A 97 9.96 -36.46 -11.97
CA THR A 97 10.78 -35.95 -10.86
C THR A 97 10.62 -34.44 -10.68
N LYS A 98 10.54 -33.70 -11.80
CA LYS A 98 10.28 -32.26 -11.78
C LYS A 98 8.85 -31.98 -11.30
N SER A 99 7.86 -32.73 -11.81
CA SER A 99 6.46 -32.61 -11.36
C SER A 99 6.27 -32.94 -9.87
N LEU A 100 7.02 -33.91 -9.34
CA LEU A 100 7.03 -34.22 -7.90
C LEU A 100 7.51 -33.03 -7.06
N LEU A 101 8.60 -32.36 -7.46
CA LEU A 101 9.05 -31.16 -6.77
C LEU A 101 7.98 -30.06 -6.81
N LYS A 102 7.39 -29.83 -7.98
CA LYS A 102 6.31 -28.85 -8.16
C LYS A 102 5.14 -29.11 -7.22
N LEU A 103 4.69 -30.37 -7.12
CA LEU A 103 3.62 -30.77 -6.21
C LEU A 103 3.96 -30.45 -4.75
N LEU A 104 5.15 -30.81 -4.29
CA LEU A 104 5.56 -30.52 -2.90
C LEU A 104 5.70 -29.02 -2.62
N LEU A 105 5.96 -28.20 -3.64
CA LEU A 105 6.11 -26.75 -3.56
C LEU A 105 4.79 -25.97 -3.67
N THR A 106 3.66 -26.63 -3.94
CA THR A 106 2.35 -25.94 -3.86
C THR A 106 1.97 -25.61 -2.42
N ALA A 107 2.41 -26.44 -1.47
CA ALA A 107 2.21 -26.21 -0.04
C ALA A 107 3.48 -26.59 0.75
N PRO A 108 4.53 -25.75 0.74
CA PRO A 108 5.74 -26.00 1.52
C PRO A 108 5.41 -26.24 3.00
N GLY A 109 6.00 -27.27 3.60
CA GLY A 109 5.74 -27.69 4.98
C GLY A 109 4.51 -28.59 5.16
N ARG A 110 3.62 -28.71 4.17
CA ARG A 110 2.55 -29.71 4.17
C ARG A 110 3.15 -31.08 3.87
N THR A 111 2.77 -32.08 4.65
CA THR A 111 3.02 -33.48 4.33
C THR A 111 2.00 -33.98 3.33
N PHE A 112 2.45 -34.36 2.14
CA PHE A 112 1.64 -35.02 1.13
C PHE A 112 1.72 -36.54 1.35
N PRO A 113 0.59 -37.22 1.60
CA PRO A 113 0.54 -38.67 1.66
C PRO A 113 1.07 -39.31 0.37
N SER A 114 1.72 -40.47 0.49
CA SER A 114 2.26 -41.17 -0.68
C SER A 114 1.18 -41.53 -1.70
N GLU A 115 -0.02 -41.88 -1.22
CA GLU A 115 -1.19 -42.19 -2.05
C GLU A 115 -1.65 -40.97 -2.86
N GLU A 116 -1.76 -39.79 -2.23
CA GLU A 116 -2.11 -38.53 -2.90
C GLU A 116 -1.09 -38.16 -4.00
N ILE A 117 0.21 -38.32 -3.70
CA ILE A 117 1.27 -38.06 -4.68
C ILE A 117 1.14 -39.03 -5.87
N VAL A 118 0.86 -40.31 -5.60
CA VAL A 118 0.69 -41.34 -6.62
C VAL A 118 -0.52 -41.05 -7.51
N GLU A 119 -1.66 -40.78 -6.92
CA GLU A 119 -2.89 -40.46 -7.66
C GLU A 119 -2.69 -39.23 -8.55
N CYS A 120 -1.99 -38.21 -8.03
CA CYS A 120 -1.72 -36.98 -8.76
C CYS A 120 -0.75 -37.17 -9.95
N LEU A 121 0.33 -37.93 -9.74
CA LEU A 121 1.43 -38.00 -10.72
C LEU A 121 1.40 -39.26 -11.60
N TRP A 122 0.78 -40.35 -11.15
CA TRP A 122 0.70 -41.63 -11.85
C TRP A 122 -0.70 -42.26 -11.74
N PRO A 123 -1.78 -41.56 -12.15
CA PRO A 123 -3.16 -42.04 -11.97
C PRO A 123 -3.47 -43.36 -12.70
N SER A 124 -2.70 -43.70 -13.73
CA SER A 124 -2.93 -44.87 -14.58
C SER A 124 -2.04 -46.08 -14.25
N LEU A 125 -1.21 -46.01 -13.20
CA LEU A 125 -0.34 -47.11 -12.80
C LEU A 125 -0.95 -47.92 -11.66
N GLU A 126 -0.76 -49.23 -11.71
CA GLU A 126 -1.08 -50.13 -10.60
C GLU A 126 -0.29 -49.76 -9.32
N PRO A 127 -0.83 -50.00 -8.10
CA PRO A 127 -0.27 -49.50 -6.84
C PRO A 127 1.21 -49.80 -6.62
N ASP A 128 1.65 -51.03 -6.87
CA ASP A 128 3.06 -51.43 -6.68
C ASP A 128 4.01 -50.74 -7.66
N ALA A 129 3.59 -50.58 -8.91
CA ALA A 129 4.36 -49.90 -9.95
C ALA A 129 4.44 -48.39 -9.66
N ALA A 130 3.36 -47.80 -9.19
CA ALA A 130 3.31 -46.40 -8.79
C ALA A 130 4.19 -46.13 -7.56
N ALA A 131 4.13 -46.98 -6.53
CA ALA A 131 4.97 -46.88 -5.34
C ALA A 131 6.47 -47.01 -5.69
N LYS A 132 6.83 -47.91 -6.61
CA LYS A 132 8.21 -48.03 -7.13
C LYS A 132 8.64 -46.77 -7.88
N SER A 133 7.74 -46.19 -8.69
CA SER A 133 7.99 -44.96 -9.44
C SER A 133 8.18 -43.75 -8.52
N LEU A 134 7.37 -43.63 -7.47
CA LEU A 134 7.50 -42.61 -6.43
C LEU A 134 8.85 -42.71 -5.72
N ARG A 135 9.24 -43.91 -5.24
CA ARG A 135 10.55 -44.11 -4.58
C ARG A 135 11.72 -43.72 -5.48
N ALA A 136 11.68 -44.10 -6.76
CA ALA A 136 12.70 -43.74 -7.74
C ALA A 136 12.74 -42.22 -8.00
N ALA A 137 11.59 -41.58 -8.21
CA ALA A 137 11.48 -40.14 -8.40
C ALA A 137 11.97 -39.36 -7.18
N MET A 138 11.67 -39.83 -5.97
CA MET A 138 12.10 -39.21 -4.71
C MET A 138 13.61 -39.32 -4.49
N SER A 139 14.19 -40.51 -4.72
CA SER A 139 15.64 -40.71 -4.64
C SER A 139 16.38 -39.79 -5.62
N LYS A 140 15.85 -39.66 -6.84
CA LYS A 140 16.40 -38.75 -7.84
C LYS A 140 16.24 -37.28 -7.44
N LEU A 141 15.07 -36.88 -6.95
CA LEU A 141 14.81 -35.52 -6.50
C LEU A 141 15.82 -35.09 -5.42
N ARG A 142 16.05 -35.95 -4.42
CA ARG A 142 17.05 -35.71 -3.38
C ARG A 142 18.44 -35.53 -3.95
N LYS A 143 18.88 -36.39 -4.88
CA LYS A 143 20.17 -36.25 -5.55
C LYS A 143 20.29 -34.98 -6.40
N VAL A 144 19.20 -34.48 -6.97
CA VAL A 144 19.21 -33.23 -7.75
C VAL A 144 19.38 -32.02 -6.85
N LEU A 145 18.64 -31.96 -5.73
CA LEU A 145 18.71 -30.85 -4.78
C LEU A 145 19.96 -30.92 -3.90
N GLU A 146 20.45 -32.13 -3.63
CA GLU A 146 21.60 -32.43 -2.79
C GLU A 146 22.52 -33.46 -3.48
N PRO A 147 23.35 -33.05 -4.46
CA PRO A 147 24.26 -33.95 -5.18
C PRO A 147 25.23 -34.73 -4.29
N ASP A 148 25.55 -34.20 -3.11
CA ASP A 148 26.51 -34.80 -2.17
C ASP A 148 25.82 -35.70 -1.14
N LEU A 149 24.48 -35.84 -1.22
CA LEU A 149 23.71 -36.64 -0.27
C LEU A 149 24.11 -38.11 -0.41
N THR A 150 24.70 -38.65 0.66
CA THR A 150 25.09 -40.06 0.70
C THR A 150 23.91 -40.96 1.07
N SER A 151 24.00 -42.24 0.71
CA SER A 151 22.92 -43.19 0.99
C SER A 151 22.65 -43.30 2.49
N GLY A 152 21.40 -43.17 2.89
CA GLY A 152 20.98 -43.23 4.29
C GLY A 152 21.02 -41.90 5.04
N GLN A 153 21.58 -40.83 4.46
CA GLN A 153 21.45 -39.49 5.02
C GLN A 153 20.05 -38.91 4.78
N GLU A 154 19.54 -38.20 5.78
CA GLU A 154 18.31 -37.43 5.65
C GLU A 154 18.53 -36.22 4.74
N SER A 155 17.57 -35.97 3.85
CA SER A 155 17.59 -34.83 2.96
C SER A 155 17.20 -33.56 3.72
N ARG A 156 17.98 -32.49 3.53
CA ARG A 156 17.72 -31.17 4.13
C ARG A 156 16.43 -30.54 3.59
N TYR A 157 16.14 -30.75 2.31
CA TYR A 157 15.01 -30.10 1.62
C TYR A 157 13.76 -30.97 1.57
N ILE A 158 13.90 -32.30 1.53
CA ILE A 158 12.78 -33.23 1.35
C ILE A 158 12.68 -34.19 2.54
N ARG A 159 11.70 -33.91 3.42
CA ARG A 159 11.45 -34.70 4.62
C ARG A 159 10.66 -35.96 4.28
N THR A 160 11.06 -37.08 4.87
CA THR A 160 10.24 -38.30 4.90
C THR A 160 9.45 -38.26 6.19
N GLU A 161 8.14 -38.25 6.08
CA GLU A 161 7.21 -38.26 7.21
C GLU A 161 6.50 -39.63 7.25
N ARG A 162 5.83 -39.94 8.38
CA ARG A 162 5.21 -41.26 8.59
C ARG A 162 4.29 -41.72 7.46
N VAL A 163 3.59 -40.79 6.80
CA VAL A 163 2.58 -41.08 5.77
C VAL A 163 2.99 -40.62 4.36
N GLY A 164 4.16 -39.96 4.21
CA GLY A 164 4.54 -39.40 2.92
C GLY A 164 5.71 -38.42 3.00
N TYR A 165 5.62 -37.31 2.27
CA TYR A 165 6.75 -36.43 2.05
C TYR A 165 6.37 -34.95 2.14
N ALA A 166 7.31 -34.12 2.57
CA ALA A 166 7.13 -32.67 2.67
C ALA A 166 8.37 -31.94 2.16
N PHE A 167 8.16 -30.76 1.56
CA PHE A 167 9.25 -29.81 1.34
C PHE A 167 9.51 -29.03 2.64
N GLY A 168 10.74 -29.06 3.16
CA GLY A 168 11.11 -28.44 4.43
C GLY A 168 11.17 -26.92 4.35
N THR A 169 10.43 -26.22 5.21
CA THR A 169 10.35 -24.74 5.26
C THR A 169 11.51 -24.09 6.01
N ASP A 170 12.15 -24.81 6.93
CA ASP A 170 13.35 -24.41 7.67
C ASP A 170 14.64 -24.85 6.98
N SER A 171 14.55 -25.36 5.76
CA SER A 171 15.68 -25.86 4.99
C SER A 171 16.65 -24.75 4.57
N GLY A 172 16.30 -23.47 4.74
CA GLY A 172 17.06 -22.33 4.22
C GLY A 172 16.96 -22.17 2.69
N CYS A 173 16.06 -22.91 2.04
CA CYS A 173 15.69 -22.67 0.64
C CYS A 173 14.98 -21.32 0.51
N VAL A 174 15.38 -20.53 -0.48
CA VAL A 174 14.71 -19.29 -0.85
C VAL A 174 13.67 -19.58 -1.92
N LEU A 175 12.42 -19.22 -1.68
CA LEU A 175 11.33 -19.31 -2.66
C LEU A 175 10.89 -17.90 -3.04
N ASP A 176 10.74 -17.63 -4.34
CA ASP A 176 10.29 -16.31 -4.82
C ASP A 176 8.91 -15.92 -4.29
N VAL A 177 8.02 -16.89 -4.08
CA VAL A 177 6.71 -16.69 -3.43
C VAL A 177 6.83 -16.09 -2.02
N HIS A 178 7.77 -16.58 -1.20
CA HIS A 178 8.01 -16.03 0.13
C HIS A 178 8.67 -14.64 0.06
N GLU A 179 9.52 -14.40 -0.96
CA GLU A 179 10.10 -13.08 -1.20
C GLU A 179 9.03 -12.05 -1.59
N VAL A 180 8.05 -12.46 -2.39
CA VAL A 180 6.86 -11.65 -2.74
C VAL A 180 6.03 -11.34 -1.50
N GLU A 181 5.68 -12.33 -0.67
CA GLU A 181 4.92 -12.11 0.56
C GLU A 181 5.64 -11.16 1.51
N ALA A 182 6.95 -11.35 1.69
CA ALA A 182 7.76 -10.49 2.55
C ALA A 182 7.85 -9.06 2.00
N ALA A 183 7.97 -8.89 0.67
CA ALA A 183 7.98 -7.59 0.02
C ALA A 183 6.61 -6.89 0.10
N GLN A 184 5.51 -7.63 -0.05
CA GLN A 184 4.16 -7.14 0.14
C GLN A 184 3.95 -6.62 1.56
N ALA A 185 4.33 -7.41 2.57
CA ALA A 185 4.20 -7.01 3.98
C ALA A 185 5.03 -5.76 4.31
N ARG A 186 6.26 -5.65 3.78
CA ARG A 186 7.08 -4.43 3.90
C ARG A 186 6.40 -3.23 3.22
N GLY A 187 5.88 -3.43 2.01
CA GLY A 187 5.16 -2.38 1.27
C GLY A 187 3.95 -1.85 2.05
N GLN A 188 3.14 -2.75 2.62
CA GLN A 188 1.98 -2.39 3.43
C GLN A 188 2.36 -1.61 4.69
N GLU A 189 3.42 -2.01 5.38
CA GLU A 189 3.92 -1.28 6.54
C GLU A 189 4.44 0.12 6.16
N HIS A 190 5.15 0.23 5.04
CA HIS A 190 5.59 1.52 4.51
C HIS A 190 4.40 2.42 4.13
N GLN A 191 3.34 1.89 3.50
CA GLN A 191 2.11 2.64 3.22
C GLN A 191 1.42 3.12 4.49
N ARG A 192 1.31 2.26 5.52
CA ARG A 192 0.72 2.62 6.82
C ARG A 192 1.46 3.77 7.50
N LEU A 193 2.77 3.86 7.26
CA LEU A 193 3.64 4.93 7.75
C LEU A 193 3.75 6.13 6.78
N GLU A 194 2.95 6.14 5.70
CA GLU A 194 2.95 7.16 4.63
C GLU A 194 4.32 7.35 3.95
N ARG A 195 5.15 6.28 3.93
CA ARG A 195 6.46 6.21 3.26
C ARG A 195 6.29 5.67 1.84
N TRP A 196 5.70 6.50 0.98
CA TRP A 196 5.20 6.07 -0.32
C TRP A 196 6.29 5.60 -1.28
N ASP A 197 7.47 6.23 -1.27
CA ASP A 197 8.61 5.82 -2.11
C ASP A 197 9.14 4.43 -1.71
N GLU A 198 9.33 4.16 -0.42
CA GLU A 198 9.79 2.86 0.07
C GLU A 198 8.74 1.75 -0.13
N ALA A 199 7.46 2.10 0.01
CA ALA A 199 6.36 1.21 -0.32
C ALA A 199 6.38 0.83 -1.80
N LEU A 200 6.50 1.81 -2.69
CA LEU A 200 6.58 1.60 -4.12
C LEU A 200 7.79 0.73 -4.51
N GLN A 201 8.95 0.97 -3.90
CA GLN A 201 10.14 0.14 -4.13
C GLN A 201 9.90 -1.32 -3.72
N SER A 202 9.23 -1.54 -2.58
CA SER A 202 8.89 -2.87 -2.11
C SER A 202 7.94 -3.60 -3.06
N TYR A 203 6.88 -2.93 -3.52
CA TYR A 203 5.93 -3.53 -4.46
C TYR A 203 6.55 -3.77 -5.84
N ARG A 204 7.39 -2.86 -6.35
CA ARG A 204 8.13 -3.07 -7.61
C ARG A 204 9.05 -4.29 -7.53
N ALA A 205 9.74 -4.47 -6.41
CA ALA A 205 10.56 -5.65 -6.20
C ALA A 205 9.74 -6.95 -6.22
N ALA A 206 8.54 -6.93 -5.62
CA ALA A 206 7.62 -8.06 -5.64
C ALA A 206 7.08 -8.36 -7.05
N VAL A 207 6.64 -7.34 -7.78
CA VAL A 207 6.15 -7.46 -9.16
C VAL A 207 7.24 -8.02 -10.08
N ALA A 208 8.50 -7.59 -9.92
CA ALA A 208 9.61 -8.07 -10.73
C ALA A 208 9.93 -9.57 -10.54
N LEU A 209 9.53 -10.17 -9.42
CA LEU A 209 9.65 -11.62 -9.20
C LEU A 209 8.60 -12.41 -9.97
N TYR A 210 7.46 -11.79 -10.30
CA TYR A 210 6.38 -12.39 -11.05
C TYR A 210 6.68 -12.37 -12.56
N ARG A 211 7.22 -13.46 -13.09
CA ARG A 211 7.59 -13.58 -14.53
C ARG A 211 6.52 -14.25 -15.38
N GLY A 212 5.41 -14.64 -14.77
CA GLY A 212 4.31 -15.36 -15.40
C GLY A 212 3.54 -16.17 -14.36
N ASP A 213 2.55 -16.91 -14.83
CA ASP A 213 1.71 -17.72 -13.96
C ASP A 213 2.52 -18.71 -13.12
N PHE A 214 2.04 -18.98 -11.90
CA PHE A 214 2.64 -19.95 -11.00
C PHE A 214 2.85 -21.30 -11.70
N LEU A 215 4.09 -21.75 -11.83
CA LEU A 215 4.51 -22.95 -12.55
C LEU A 215 4.01 -22.99 -14.01
N ALA A 216 4.20 -21.91 -14.78
CA ALA A 216 3.77 -21.78 -16.18
C ALA A 216 4.19 -22.92 -17.13
N ASP A 217 5.16 -23.76 -16.76
CA ASP A 217 5.60 -24.92 -17.53
C ASP A 217 4.74 -26.20 -17.32
N GLU A 218 3.56 -26.09 -16.70
CA GLU A 218 2.55 -27.17 -16.53
C GLU A 218 1.13 -26.65 -16.83
N PRO A 219 0.78 -26.33 -18.08
CA PRO A 219 -0.52 -25.75 -18.42
C PRO A 219 -1.69 -26.70 -18.12
N ASP A 220 -1.50 -28.01 -18.27
CA ASP A 220 -2.57 -29.02 -18.16
C ASP A 220 -2.73 -29.59 -16.74
N ALA A 221 -1.91 -29.14 -15.79
CA ALA A 221 -1.91 -29.68 -14.43
C ALA A 221 -3.02 -29.05 -13.57
N VAL A 222 -4.18 -29.71 -13.52
CA VAL A 222 -5.38 -29.25 -12.80
C VAL A 222 -5.13 -28.94 -11.32
N TRP A 223 -4.24 -29.69 -10.65
CA TRP A 223 -3.88 -29.48 -9.24
C TRP A 223 -3.12 -28.17 -8.97
N ILE A 224 -2.61 -27.49 -10.01
CA ILE A 224 -1.94 -26.18 -9.89
C ILE A 224 -2.95 -25.03 -9.97
N SER A 225 -4.10 -25.22 -10.60
CA SER A 225 -5.07 -24.16 -10.90
C SER A 225 -5.43 -23.27 -9.70
N PRO A 226 -5.70 -23.80 -8.48
CA PRO A 226 -5.97 -22.96 -7.31
C PRO A 226 -4.79 -22.04 -6.94
N HIS A 227 -3.56 -22.52 -7.10
CA HIS A 227 -2.34 -21.75 -6.83
C HIS A 227 -2.07 -20.70 -7.90
N ARG A 228 -2.34 -21.00 -9.19
CA ARG A 228 -2.29 -20.00 -10.26
C ARG A 228 -3.22 -18.84 -9.96
N GLU A 229 -4.47 -19.16 -9.63
CA GLU A 229 -5.48 -18.15 -9.33
C GLU A 229 -5.11 -17.30 -8.12
N HIS A 230 -4.61 -17.94 -7.05
CA HIS A 230 -4.12 -17.23 -5.87
C HIS A 230 -3.00 -16.24 -6.23
N TRP A 231 -1.96 -16.68 -6.94
CA TRP A 231 -0.81 -15.84 -7.26
C TRP A 231 -1.11 -14.76 -8.31
N ARG A 232 -2.06 -14.99 -9.24
CA ARG A 232 -2.60 -13.93 -10.11
C ARG A 232 -3.28 -12.82 -9.29
N LYS A 233 -4.12 -13.19 -8.32
CA LYS A 233 -4.76 -12.21 -7.41
C LYS A 233 -3.73 -11.41 -6.62
N VAL A 234 -2.71 -12.07 -6.07
CA VAL A 234 -1.61 -11.40 -5.36
C VAL A 234 -0.88 -10.44 -6.29
N HIS A 235 -0.55 -10.86 -7.52
CA HIS A 235 0.11 -10.02 -8.51
C HIS A 235 -0.71 -8.76 -8.84
N HIS A 236 -2.01 -8.90 -9.13
CA HIS A 236 -2.88 -7.73 -9.38
C HIS A 236 -3.00 -6.82 -8.17
N ALA A 237 -3.07 -7.37 -6.96
CA ALA A 237 -3.07 -6.57 -5.73
C ALA A 237 -1.78 -5.75 -5.57
N LEU A 238 -0.62 -6.29 -5.94
CA LEU A 238 0.66 -5.57 -5.91
C LEU A 238 0.72 -4.44 -6.95
N LEU A 239 0.19 -4.66 -8.16
CA LEU A 239 0.09 -3.63 -9.20
C LEU A 239 -0.82 -2.49 -8.75
N PHE A 240 -1.98 -2.80 -8.17
CA PHE A 240 -2.90 -1.79 -7.66
C PHE A 240 -2.35 -1.05 -6.44
N ALA A 241 -1.65 -1.73 -5.52
CA ALA A 241 -0.96 -1.07 -4.43
C ALA A 241 0.16 -0.13 -4.93
N SER A 242 0.87 -0.51 -5.99
CA SER A 242 1.85 0.37 -6.66
C SER A 242 1.18 1.59 -7.29
N THR A 243 -0.02 1.42 -7.84
CA THR A 243 -0.85 2.51 -8.39
C THR A 243 -1.22 3.52 -7.31
N GLU A 244 -1.65 3.06 -6.12
CA GLU A 244 -1.93 3.93 -4.97
C GLU A 244 -0.69 4.72 -4.53
N CYS A 245 0.48 4.08 -4.47
CA CYS A 245 1.74 4.77 -4.18
C CYS A 245 2.07 5.84 -5.23
N HIS A 246 1.90 5.52 -6.51
CA HIS A 246 2.09 6.48 -7.61
C HIS A 246 1.17 7.69 -7.47
N LEU A 247 -0.12 7.49 -7.17
CA LEU A 247 -1.07 8.57 -6.94
C LEU A 247 -0.68 9.44 -5.74
N ALA A 248 -0.25 8.83 -4.62
CA ALA A 248 0.19 9.55 -3.44
C ALA A 248 1.44 10.42 -3.69
N LEU A 249 2.33 9.95 -4.58
CA LEU A 249 3.54 10.67 -5.02
C LEU A 249 3.27 11.69 -6.13
N GLY A 250 2.02 11.84 -6.61
CA GLY A 250 1.66 12.72 -7.73
C GLY A 250 2.14 12.23 -9.11
N GLN A 251 2.53 10.96 -9.21
CA GLN A 251 3.03 10.32 -10.43
C GLN A 251 1.87 9.71 -11.22
N TYR A 252 0.91 10.55 -11.63
CA TYR A 252 -0.36 10.11 -12.20
C TYR A 252 -0.22 9.27 -13.47
N GLN A 253 0.70 9.64 -14.39
CA GLN A 253 0.89 8.90 -15.63
C GLN A 253 1.37 7.47 -15.37
N ALA A 254 2.31 7.29 -14.43
CA ALA A 254 2.79 5.96 -14.06
C ALA A 254 1.69 5.06 -13.47
N ALA A 255 0.76 5.64 -12.69
CA ALA A 255 -0.42 4.94 -12.18
C ALA A 255 -1.38 4.51 -13.31
N ILE A 256 -1.59 5.39 -14.29
CA ILE A 256 -2.40 5.13 -15.49
C ILE A 256 -1.79 4.00 -16.32
N ASP A 257 -0.50 4.07 -16.61
CA ASP A 257 0.22 3.10 -17.44
C ASP A 257 0.11 1.68 -16.85
N VAL A 258 0.30 1.53 -15.53
CA VAL A 258 0.14 0.24 -14.82
C VAL A 258 -1.25 -0.36 -15.02
N CYS A 259 -2.31 0.45 -14.90
CA CYS A 259 -3.67 -0.06 -15.06
C CYS A 259 -4.00 -0.40 -16.52
N GLN A 260 -3.48 0.39 -17.47
CA GLN A 260 -3.62 0.12 -18.90
C GLN A 260 -2.94 -1.19 -19.29
N ASP A 261 -1.75 -1.47 -18.77
CA ASP A 261 -1.04 -2.72 -19.01
C ASP A 261 -1.86 -3.93 -18.56
N VAL A 262 -2.52 -3.85 -17.39
CA VAL A 262 -3.41 -4.92 -16.91
C VAL A 262 -4.61 -5.11 -17.84
N ILE A 263 -5.25 -4.03 -18.29
CA ILE A 263 -6.39 -4.09 -19.22
C ILE A 263 -5.97 -4.65 -20.60
N GLN A 264 -4.75 -4.39 -21.04
CA GLN A 264 -4.22 -4.96 -22.28
C GLN A 264 -4.02 -6.47 -22.18
N GLN A 265 -3.62 -6.96 -21.00
CA GLN A 265 -3.45 -8.40 -20.74
C GLN A 265 -4.79 -9.12 -20.54
N ASP A 266 -5.73 -8.49 -19.83
CA ASP A 266 -7.09 -8.99 -19.61
C ASP A 266 -8.10 -7.85 -19.77
N ARG A 267 -8.73 -7.81 -20.95
CA ARG A 267 -9.70 -6.79 -21.33
C ARG A 267 -10.98 -6.82 -20.49
N CYS A 268 -11.25 -7.94 -19.82
CA CYS A 268 -12.42 -8.12 -18.96
C CYS A 268 -12.10 -7.85 -17.48
N HIS A 269 -10.89 -7.40 -17.16
CA HIS A 269 -10.45 -7.19 -15.78
C HIS A 269 -11.07 -5.93 -15.14
N GLU A 270 -12.31 -6.04 -14.66
CA GLU A 270 -13.08 -4.92 -14.09
C GLU A 270 -12.35 -4.11 -13.01
N ALA A 271 -11.60 -4.78 -12.12
CA ALA A 271 -10.88 -4.09 -11.06
C ALA A 271 -9.79 -3.14 -11.60
N ALA A 272 -9.23 -3.42 -12.79
CA ALA A 272 -8.26 -2.54 -13.43
C ALA A 272 -8.94 -1.31 -14.02
N TYR A 273 -10.13 -1.47 -14.63
CA TYR A 273 -10.96 -0.32 -15.04
C TYR A 273 -11.32 0.56 -13.84
N ARG A 274 -11.68 -0.03 -12.70
CA ARG A 274 -11.97 0.72 -11.47
C ARG A 274 -10.76 1.54 -11.00
N GLN A 275 -9.58 0.95 -10.96
CA GLN A 275 -8.36 1.67 -10.57
C GLN A 275 -7.98 2.78 -11.57
N LEU A 276 -8.12 2.51 -12.87
CA LEU A 276 -7.85 3.51 -13.90
C LEU A 276 -8.87 4.68 -13.85
N MET A 277 -10.15 4.39 -13.60
CA MET A 277 -11.17 5.42 -13.36
C MET A 277 -10.80 6.32 -12.17
N LEU A 278 -10.30 5.73 -11.07
CA LEU A 278 -9.80 6.49 -9.92
C LEU A 278 -8.58 7.35 -10.29
N CYS A 279 -7.65 6.83 -11.08
CA CYS A 279 -6.48 7.59 -11.53
C CYS A 279 -6.89 8.82 -12.35
N HIS A 280 -7.78 8.66 -13.33
CA HIS A 280 -8.31 9.78 -14.11
C HIS A 280 -9.10 10.76 -13.24
N TYR A 281 -9.91 10.27 -12.29
CA TYR A 281 -10.66 11.12 -11.38
C TYR A 281 -9.77 12.01 -10.51
N VAL A 282 -8.76 11.42 -9.84
CA VAL A 282 -7.82 12.14 -8.99
C VAL A 282 -6.96 13.13 -9.80
N SER A 283 -6.67 12.80 -11.05
CA SER A 283 -5.94 13.66 -11.98
C SER A 283 -6.80 14.78 -12.59
N GLY A 284 -8.12 14.79 -12.34
CA GLY A 284 -9.05 15.82 -12.83
C GLY A 284 -9.64 15.56 -14.21
N HIS A 285 -9.42 14.39 -14.81
CA HIS A 285 -9.84 14.03 -16.16
C HIS A 285 -11.19 13.29 -16.16
N LEU A 286 -12.27 13.97 -15.77
CA LEU A 286 -13.59 13.35 -15.63
C LEU A 286 -14.16 12.79 -16.96
N ASN A 287 -13.85 13.42 -18.09
CA ASN A 287 -14.28 12.95 -19.40
C ASN A 287 -13.71 11.55 -19.71
N ASP A 288 -12.46 11.30 -19.36
CA ASP A 288 -11.82 10.01 -19.57
C ASP A 288 -12.48 8.90 -18.74
N VAL A 289 -12.95 9.22 -17.52
CA VAL A 289 -13.71 8.27 -16.69
C VAL A 289 -15.00 7.83 -17.40
N VAL A 290 -15.72 8.77 -18.03
CA VAL A 290 -16.96 8.46 -18.75
C VAL A 290 -16.69 7.57 -19.96
N LEU A 291 -15.64 7.87 -20.73
CA LEU A 291 -15.25 7.05 -21.88
C LEU A 291 -14.82 5.65 -21.44
N LEU A 292 -14.02 5.58 -20.38
CA LEU A 292 -13.49 4.32 -19.85
C LEU A 292 -14.59 3.41 -19.28
N TYR A 293 -15.58 3.97 -18.59
CA TYR A 293 -16.72 3.19 -18.11
C TYR A 293 -17.54 2.61 -19.27
N ARG A 294 -17.77 3.38 -20.34
CA ARG A 294 -18.45 2.87 -21.55
C ARG A 294 -17.65 1.75 -22.21
N GLN A 295 -16.33 1.94 -22.35
CA GLN A 295 -15.45 0.90 -22.88
C GLN A 295 -15.55 -0.40 -22.06
N CYS A 296 -15.57 -0.29 -20.73
CA CYS A 296 -15.74 -1.44 -19.82
C CYS A 296 -17.07 -2.16 -20.09
N VAL A 297 -18.19 -1.42 -20.13
CA VAL A 297 -19.52 -1.96 -20.42
C VAL A 297 -19.53 -2.70 -21.77
N ASP A 298 -19.05 -2.05 -22.82
CA ASP A 298 -19.06 -2.61 -24.18
C ASP A 298 -18.20 -3.88 -24.26
N THR A 299 -17.04 -3.87 -23.60
CA THR A 299 -16.12 -5.02 -23.59
C THR A 299 -16.72 -6.21 -22.85
N LEU A 300 -17.24 -6.03 -21.64
CA LEU A 300 -17.85 -7.13 -20.86
C LEU A 300 -19.07 -7.71 -21.56
N LYS A 301 -19.88 -6.84 -22.17
CA LYS A 301 -21.04 -7.27 -22.93
C LYS A 301 -20.65 -8.06 -24.17
N HIS A 302 -19.60 -7.64 -24.89
CA HIS A 302 -19.17 -8.32 -26.10
C HIS A 302 -18.47 -9.66 -25.81
N GLU A 303 -17.55 -9.69 -24.86
CA GLU A 303 -16.68 -10.84 -24.59
C GLU A 303 -17.34 -11.88 -23.67
N LEU A 304 -18.15 -11.43 -22.70
CA LEU A 304 -18.72 -12.30 -21.65
C LEU A 304 -20.26 -12.31 -21.65
N GLY A 305 -20.93 -11.40 -22.37
CA GLY A 305 -22.39 -11.31 -22.38
C GLY A 305 -22.98 -10.82 -21.06
N VAL A 306 -22.18 -10.15 -20.21
CA VAL A 306 -22.60 -9.66 -18.89
C VAL A 306 -22.48 -8.14 -18.80
N GLU A 307 -23.28 -7.55 -17.91
CA GLU A 307 -23.16 -6.14 -17.53
C GLU A 307 -22.05 -5.96 -16.46
N PRO A 308 -21.52 -4.74 -16.27
CA PRO A 308 -20.52 -4.49 -15.23
C PRO A 308 -21.01 -4.86 -13.83
N SER A 309 -20.08 -5.31 -13.00
CA SER A 309 -20.35 -5.58 -11.59
C SER A 309 -20.90 -4.34 -10.86
N GLU A 310 -21.65 -4.59 -9.79
CA GLU A 310 -22.24 -3.53 -8.98
C GLU A 310 -21.17 -2.60 -8.38
N GLU A 311 -20.00 -3.13 -8.05
CA GLU A 311 -18.85 -2.35 -7.57
C GLU A 311 -18.37 -1.33 -8.61
N THR A 312 -18.28 -1.74 -9.88
CA THR A 312 -17.87 -0.88 -10.99
C THR A 312 -18.90 0.21 -11.25
N SER A 313 -20.18 -0.16 -11.33
CA SER A 313 -21.29 0.79 -11.53
C SER A 313 -21.40 1.80 -10.38
N ARG A 314 -21.30 1.35 -9.12
CA ARG A 314 -21.33 2.22 -7.93
C ARG A 314 -20.14 3.19 -7.90
N LEU A 315 -18.94 2.73 -8.26
CA LEU A 315 -17.76 3.60 -8.31
C LEU A 315 -17.94 4.71 -9.35
N TYR A 316 -18.38 4.36 -10.56
CA TYR A 316 -18.67 5.33 -11.61
C TYR A 316 -19.69 6.38 -11.13
N ASP A 317 -20.80 5.95 -10.53
CA ASP A 317 -21.81 6.86 -9.97
C ASP A 317 -21.23 7.79 -8.88
N HIS A 318 -20.38 7.27 -8.01
CA HIS A 318 -19.70 8.07 -6.99
C HIS A 318 -18.76 9.12 -7.62
N ILE A 319 -18.02 8.76 -8.66
CA ILE A 319 -17.14 9.68 -9.39
C ILE A 319 -17.95 10.81 -10.04
N ILE A 320 -19.00 10.48 -10.78
CA ILE A 320 -19.84 11.46 -11.47
C ILE A 320 -20.51 12.41 -10.46
N ARG A 321 -20.90 11.91 -9.29
CA ARG A 321 -21.48 12.71 -8.21
C ARG A 321 -20.45 13.42 -7.33
N ARG A 322 -19.14 13.21 -7.56
CA ARG A 322 -18.02 13.70 -6.73
C ARG A 322 -18.18 13.36 -5.25
N ARG A 323 -18.46 12.08 -4.98
CA ARG A 323 -18.68 11.51 -3.65
C ARG A 323 -17.88 10.22 -3.43
N VAL A 324 -16.71 10.10 -4.06
CA VAL A 324 -15.83 8.94 -3.92
C VAL A 324 -15.33 8.86 -2.47
N PRO A 325 -15.69 7.81 -1.71
CA PRO A 325 -15.26 7.69 -0.31
C PRO A 325 -13.73 7.68 -0.18
N GLY A 326 -13.21 8.37 0.83
CA GLY A 326 -11.75 8.43 1.10
C GLY A 326 -10.98 9.41 0.22
N ILE A 327 -11.47 9.74 -0.98
CA ILE A 327 -10.90 10.74 -1.88
C ILE A 327 -11.64 12.07 -1.71
N ASP A 328 -12.94 12.05 -1.95
CA ASP A 328 -13.81 13.17 -1.66
C ASP A 328 -14.08 13.18 -0.16
N LYS A 329 -13.84 14.32 0.48
CA LYS A 329 -14.27 14.53 1.86
C LYS A 329 -15.80 14.51 1.88
N SER A 330 -16.38 13.33 2.12
CA SER A 330 -17.81 13.21 2.40
C SER A 330 -18.14 14.15 3.58
N PRO A 331 -19.23 14.94 3.53
CA PRO A 331 -19.63 15.80 4.63
C PRO A 331 -20.04 14.91 5.81
N ARG A 332 -19.07 14.56 6.66
CA ARG A 332 -19.33 13.84 7.92
C ARG A 332 -20.10 14.77 8.86
N SER A 333 -21.21 14.25 9.39
CA SER A 333 -21.93 14.78 10.56
C SER A 333 -20.97 15.17 11.69
N PRO A 334 -21.34 16.15 12.54
CA PRO A 334 -20.39 16.92 13.34
C PRO A 334 -19.86 16.08 14.50
N VAL A 335 -18.65 15.54 14.33
CA VAL A 335 -17.78 15.30 15.48
C VAL A 335 -16.97 16.57 15.65
N THR A 336 -17.13 17.20 16.81
CA THR A 336 -16.39 18.36 17.31
C THR A 336 -14.90 18.07 17.30
N ILE A 337 -14.26 18.22 16.14
CA ILE A 337 -12.82 18.36 16.04
C ILE A 337 -12.57 19.81 15.71
N ARG A 338 -11.97 20.54 16.65
CA ARG A 338 -11.26 21.80 16.41
C ARG A 338 -10.15 21.54 15.38
N ARG A 339 -10.51 21.47 14.10
CA ARG A 339 -9.57 21.43 12.97
C ARG A 339 -9.70 22.74 12.25
N SER A 340 -8.64 23.54 12.36
CA SER A 340 -8.35 24.71 11.56
C SER A 340 -8.64 24.40 10.09
N TYR A 341 -9.65 25.09 9.53
CA TYR A 341 -10.04 24.96 8.14
C TYR A 341 -8.93 25.53 7.24
N ARG A 342 -8.14 24.64 6.64
CA ARG A 342 -7.39 24.98 5.43
C ARG A 342 -8.37 25.05 4.26
N ALA A 343 -8.47 26.23 3.66
CA ALA A 343 -9.03 26.41 2.32
C ALA A 343 -8.28 25.49 1.33
N PRO A 344 -8.96 24.90 0.33
CA PRO A 344 -8.30 24.06 -0.67
C PRO A 344 -7.41 24.92 -1.56
N HIS A 345 -6.20 24.42 -1.81
CA HIS A 345 -5.15 24.95 -2.70
C HIS A 345 -4.46 26.25 -2.24
N SER A 346 -3.35 26.04 -1.52
CA SER A 346 -2.07 26.76 -1.54
C SER A 346 -1.93 28.01 -2.45
N LEU A 347 -2.63 29.10 -2.12
CA LEU A 347 -2.21 30.49 -2.44
C LEU A 347 -2.05 31.36 -1.19
N GLY A 348 -2.60 30.95 -0.04
CA GLY A 348 -2.47 31.65 1.25
C GLY A 348 -1.07 31.61 1.89
N ARG A 349 -0.06 31.11 1.18
CA ARG A 349 1.36 31.13 1.61
C ARG A 349 2.20 32.17 0.87
N LEU A 350 1.66 32.82 -0.16
CA LEU A 350 2.35 33.89 -0.86
C LEU A 350 2.00 35.22 -0.17
N PRO A 351 2.99 36.10 0.09
CA PRO A 351 2.72 37.40 0.68
C PRO A 351 1.77 38.19 -0.23
N PHE A 352 0.71 38.73 0.36
CA PHE A 352 -0.21 39.63 -0.32
C PHE A 352 0.40 41.04 -0.25
N VAL A 353 0.95 41.53 -1.37
CA VAL A 353 1.75 42.77 -1.40
C VAL A 353 1.13 43.78 -2.37
N GLY A 354 1.11 45.05 -1.99
CA GLY A 354 0.83 46.18 -2.91
C GLY A 354 -0.66 46.46 -3.14
N ARG A 355 -1.55 46.04 -2.23
CA ARG A 355 -3.01 46.24 -2.31
C ARG A 355 -3.61 46.76 -1.01
N ASP A 356 -2.79 47.44 -0.21
CA ASP A 356 -3.17 47.96 1.11
C ASP A 356 -4.30 49.01 1.02
N ARG A 357 -4.33 49.79 -0.06
CA ARG A 357 -5.37 50.80 -0.30
C ARG A 357 -6.73 50.16 -0.56
N GLU A 358 -6.78 49.16 -1.44
CA GLU A 358 -8.01 48.45 -1.80
C GLU A 358 -8.53 47.61 -0.63
N MET A 359 -7.64 46.94 0.11
CA MET A 359 -8.01 46.24 1.34
C MET A 359 -8.49 47.18 2.44
N GLY A 360 -7.88 48.36 2.58
CA GLY A 360 -8.33 49.38 3.52
C GLY A 360 -9.75 49.88 3.22
N LEU A 361 -10.06 50.10 1.95
CA LEU A 361 -11.42 50.46 1.51
C LEU A 361 -12.42 49.35 1.83
N LEU A 362 -12.12 48.10 1.47
CA LEU A 362 -12.99 46.96 1.73
C LEU A 362 -13.20 46.70 3.23
N ALA A 363 -12.16 46.89 4.06
CA ALA A 363 -12.27 46.78 5.51
C ALA A 363 -13.17 47.89 6.09
N SER A 364 -13.07 49.13 5.59
CA SER A 364 -13.92 50.24 6.04
C SER A 364 -15.40 50.00 5.74
N HIS A 365 -15.73 49.40 4.59
CA HIS A 365 -17.08 48.97 4.25
C HIS A 365 -17.58 47.84 5.16
N LEU A 366 -16.72 46.87 5.48
CA LEU A 366 -17.07 45.81 6.42
C LEU A 366 -17.39 46.35 7.82
N ASP A 367 -16.65 47.36 8.27
CA ASP A 367 -16.90 48.04 9.54
C ASP A 367 -18.20 48.86 9.54
N ALA A 368 -18.54 49.50 8.42
CA ALA A 368 -19.80 50.23 8.26
C ALA A 368 -21.04 49.31 8.30
N VAL A 369 -20.94 48.09 7.75
CA VAL A 369 -22.05 47.10 7.77
C VAL A 369 -22.48 46.71 9.20
N THR A 370 -21.57 46.79 10.17
CA THR A 370 -21.91 46.52 11.57
C THR A 370 -22.78 47.60 12.22
N ARG A 371 -22.91 48.77 11.57
CA ARG A 371 -23.62 49.94 12.11
C ARG A 371 -24.91 50.27 11.35
N ASP A 372 -24.90 50.22 10.01
CA ASP A 372 -25.95 50.85 9.19
C ASP A 372 -26.73 49.88 8.26
N GLY A 373 -26.61 48.56 8.45
CA GLY A 373 -27.25 47.56 7.60
C GLY A 373 -26.43 47.18 6.35
N GLY A 374 -26.92 46.20 5.58
CA GLY A 374 -26.14 45.49 4.55
C GLY A 374 -25.51 46.38 3.46
N SER A 375 -24.35 45.97 2.95
CA SER A 375 -23.61 46.69 1.89
C SER A 375 -23.24 45.74 0.74
N LEU A 376 -23.25 46.27 -0.49
CA LEU A 376 -22.84 45.53 -1.71
C LEU A 376 -21.62 46.23 -2.32
N VAL A 377 -20.55 45.46 -2.52
CA VAL A 377 -19.31 45.96 -3.13
C VAL A 377 -18.93 45.11 -4.34
N ALA A 378 -18.60 45.76 -5.46
CA ALA A 378 -18.16 45.10 -6.69
C ALA A 378 -16.66 45.35 -6.94
N ILE A 379 -15.91 44.29 -7.25
CA ILE A 379 -14.48 44.34 -7.58
C ILE A 379 -14.32 44.11 -9.09
N ALA A 380 -13.94 45.15 -9.83
CA ALA A 380 -13.73 45.12 -11.27
C ALA A 380 -12.26 45.34 -11.64
N GLY A 381 -11.84 44.87 -12.81
CA GLY A 381 -10.46 44.95 -13.29
C GLY A 381 -10.13 43.90 -14.35
N GLU A 382 -8.94 43.98 -14.93
CA GLU A 382 -8.47 43.08 -15.99
C GLU A 382 -8.39 41.62 -15.55
N SER A 383 -8.48 40.68 -16.51
CA SER A 383 -8.29 39.26 -16.21
C SER A 383 -6.89 39.03 -15.63
N GLY A 384 -6.77 38.19 -14.61
CA GLY A 384 -5.47 37.91 -13.97
C GLY A 384 -4.94 38.98 -12.99
N ILE A 385 -5.56 40.17 -12.88
CA ILE A 385 -5.09 41.27 -12.00
C ILE A 385 -5.19 40.97 -10.48
N GLY A 386 -5.74 39.81 -10.10
CA GLY A 386 -5.84 39.37 -8.71
C GLY A 386 -7.17 39.66 -8.00
N LYS A 387 -8.26 39.96 -8.73
CA LYS A 387 -9.59 40.24 -8.13
C LYS A 387 -10.08 39.14 -7.18
N THR A 388 -9.95 37.88 -7.61
CA THR A 388 -10.33 36.72 -6.80
C THR A 388 -9.46 36.60 -5.55
N ARG A 389 -8.16 36.91 -5.67
CA ARG A 389 -7.23 36.90 -4.54
C ARG A 389 -7.56 37.98 -3.51
N LEU A 390 -7.90 39.20 -3.96
CA LEU A 390 -8.35 40.30 -3.10
C LEU A 390 -9.64 39.94 -2.35
N ALA A 391 -10.62 39.33 -3.03
CA ALA A 391 -11.86 38.88 -2.41
C ALA A 391 -11.63 37.76 -1.37
N GLU A 392 -10.75 36.80 -1.66
CA GLU A 392 -10.37 35.75 -0.71
C GLU A 392 -9.69 36.29 0.54
N GLU A 393 -8.80 37.28 0.38
CA GLU A 393 -8.10 37.92 1.49
C GLU A 393 -9.07 38.71 2.38
N LEU A 394 -10.07 39.38 1.78
CA LEU A 394 -11.17 40.01 2.53
C LEU A 394 -11.99 38.99 3.34
N LEU A 395 -12.29 37.81 2.78
CA LEU A 395 -13.02 36.77 3.52
C LEU A 395 -12.18 36.22 4.69
N VAL A 396 -10.86 36.13 4.54
CA VAL A 396 -9.96 35.80 5.66
C VAL A 396 -9.98 36.90 6.72
N HIS A 397 -9.88 38.16 6.31
CA HIS A 397 -9.94 39.31 7.21
C HIS A 397 -11.27 39.38 7.98
N ALA A 398 -12.40 39.22 7.29
CA ALA A 398 -13.73 39.22 7.90
C ALA A 398 -13.91 38.07 8.90
N ARG A 399 -13.42 36.86 8.58
CA ARG A 399 -13.45 35.73 9.51
C ARG A 399 -12.63 36.00 10.77
N SER A 400 -11.47 36.65 10.64
CA SER A 400 -10.65 37.02 11.80
C SER A 400 -11.36 38.01 12.74
N ARG A 401 -12.33 38.77 12.22
CA ARG A 401 -13.19 39.70 12.97
C ARG A 401 -14.52 39.07 13.43
N GLY A 402 -14.69 37.75 13.25
CA GLY A 402 -15.86 37.01 13.73
C GLY A 402 -17.07 37.00 12.79
N PHE A 403 -16.94 37.50 11.56
CA PHE A 403 -18.02 37.44 10.58
C PHE A 403 -18.20 36.03 10.03
N VAL A 404 -19.47 35.65 9.81
CA VAL A 404 -19.80 34.46 9.01
C VAL A 404 -19.65 34.80 7.54
N THR A 405 -18.71 34.14 6.86
CA THR A 405 -18.41 34.38 5.44
C THR A 405 -18.80 33.19 4.58
N ALA A 406 -19.33 33.44 3.39
CA ALA A 406 -19.55 32.42 2.36
C ALA A 406 -19.13 32.94 0.98
N ALA A 407 -18.85 32.03 0.06
CA ALA A 407 -18.46 32.37 -1.31
C ALA A 407 -19.23 31.51 -2.32
N GLY A 408 -19.70 32.14 -3.40
CA GLY A 408 -20.31 31.46 -4.54
C GLY A 408 -19.62 31.83 -5.84
N ARG A 409 -19.56 30.92 -6.80
CA ARG A 409 -18.86 31.13 -8.08
C ARG A 409 -19.83 31.19 -9.26
N CYS A 410 -19.63 32.17 -10.14
CA CYS A 410 -20.36 32.28 -11.40
C CYS A 410 -19.51 31.70 -12.55
N TYR A 411 -20.02 30.69 -13.24
CA TYR A 411 -19.40 30.16 -14.47
C TYR A 411 -20.15 30.63 -15.73
N PRO A 412 -19.50 30.58 -16.92
CA PRO A 412 -20.14 30.93 -18.20
C PRO A 412 -21.38 30.06 -18.50
N PRO A 413 -22.32 30.57 -19.32
CA PRO A 413 -23.74 30.18 -19.32
C PRO A 413 -24.10 28.79 -19.87
N ALA A 414 -23.13 27.95 -20.28
CA ALA A 414 -23.40 26.64 -20.88
C ALA A 414 -23.99 25.60 -19.89
N LEU A 415 -23.96 25.90 -18.59
CA LEU A 415 -24.54 25.11 -17.51
C LEU A 415 -25.15 26.10 -16.51
N ARG A 416 -26.48 26.25 -16.45
CA ARG A 416 -27.10 27.05 -15.38
C ARG A 416 -28.34 26.43 -14.79
N ARG A 417 -28.32 26.31 -13.45
CA ARG A 417 -29.50 26.58 -12.62
C ARG A 417 -29.47 28.05 -12.20
N PRO A 418 -30.57 28.81 -12.28
CA PRO A 418 -30.62 30.19 -11.77
C PRO A 418 -30.17 30.28 -10.31
N TYR A 419 -29.51 31.38 -9.94
CA TYR A 419 -29.07 31.66 -8.57
C TYR A 419 -28.11 30.62 -7.94
N GLU A 420 -27.44 29.80 -8.74
CA GLU A 420 -26.45 28.82 -8.28
C GLU A 420 -25.33 29.40 -7.39
N PRO A 421 -24.74 30.58 -7.68
CA PRO A 421 -23.75 31.19 -6.79
C PRO A 421 -24.32 31.55 -5.42
N LEU A 422 -25.57 32.03 -5.36
CA LEU A 422 -26.24 32.32 -4.09
C LEU A 422 -26.60 31.03 -3.35
N THR A 423 -27.02 30.00 -4.09
CA THR A 423 -27.32 28.68 -3.54
C THR A 423 -26.07 28.04 -2.92
N GLU A 424 -24.93 28.14 -3.59
CA GLU A 424 -23.63 27.67 -3.09
C GLU A 424 -23.23 28.44 -1.81
N ALA A 425 -23.40 29.77 -1.80
CA ALA A 425 -23.12 30.58 -0.63
C ALA A 425 -24.05 30.25 0.56
N PHE A 426 -25.37 30.12 0.34
CA PHE A 426 -26.31 29.77 1.41
C PHE A 426 -26.12 28.35 1.94
N GLN A 427 -25.78 27.39 1.09
CA GLN A 427 -25.43 26.04 1.54
C GLN A 427 -24.21 26.04 2.47
N GLN A 428 -23.24 26.92 2.25
CA GLN A 428 -22.10 27.09 3.16
C GLN A 428 -22.52 27.69 4.50
N ILE A 429 -23.41 28.69 4.50
CA ILE A 429 -23.93 29.32 5.73
C ILE A 429 -24.79 28.33 6.54
N LEU A 430 -25.67 27.58 5.86
CA LEU A 430 -26.54 26.55 6.47
C LEU A 430 -25.77 25.39 7.11
N ARG A 431 -24.54 25.13 6.64
CA ARG A 431 -23.65 24.10 7.20
C ARG A 431 -22.69 24.65 8.26
N GLY A 432 -22.71 25.97 8.48
CA GLY A 432 -21.77 26.68 9.35
C GLY A 432 -22.45 27.37 10.55
N PRO A 433 -21.68 28.17 11.32
CA PRO A 433 -22.16 28.83 12.53
C PRO A 433 -23.22 29.92 12.29
N GLY A 434 -23.48 30.31 11.02
CA GLY A 434 -24.53 31.27 10.66
C GLY A 434 -25.88 30.66 10.34
N ARG A 435 -26.07 29.35 10.56
CA ARG A 435 -27.33 28.64 10.28
C ARG A 435 -28.52 29.26 11.01
N ASP A 436 -28.40 29.46 12.32
CA ASP A 436 -29.52 29.93 13.15
C ASP A 436 -29.86 31.39 12.83
N ALA A 437 -28.85 32.22 12.55
CA ALA A 437 -29.04 33.59 12.08
C ALA A 437 -29.75 33.61 10.71
N LEU A 438 -29.35 32.76 9.76
CA LEU A 438 -29.99 32.67 8.44
C LEU A 438 -31.44 32.17 8.52
N LEU A 439 -31.72 31.21 9.41
CA LEU A 439 -33.08 30.69 9.64
C LEU A 439 -33.98 31.66 10.40
N SER A 440 -33.39 32.60 11.16
CA SER A 440 -34.11 33.69 11.84
C SER A 440 -34.44 34.88 10.93
N LEU A 441 -33.86 34.94 9.71
CA LEU A 441 -34.23 35.96 8.75
C LEU A 441 -35.69 35.76 8.33
N ALA A 442 -36.48 36.83 8.40
CA ALA A 442 -37.83 36.81 7.85
C ALA A 442 -37.76 36.35 6.38
N PRO A 443 -38.74 35.57 5.90
CA PRO A 443 -38.73 35.11 4.53
C PRO A 443 -38.60 36.32 3.59
N ALA A 444 -37.53 36.38 2.81
CA ALA A 444 -37.20 37.57 2.01
C ALA A 444 -38.32 37.98 1.03
N TRP A 445 -39.24 37.07 0.70
CA TRP A 445 -40.42 37.35 -0.12
C TRP A 445 -41.49 38.18 0.62
N LEU A 446 -41.56 38.12 1.96
CA LEU A 446 -42.47 38.97 2.75
C LEU A 446 -42.03 40.44 2.71
N ALA A 447 -40.72 40.70 2.66
CA ALA A 447 -40.17 42.05 2.52
C ALA A 447 -40.26 42.61 1.09
N ALA A 448 -40.50 41.76 0.09
CA ALA A 448 -40.74 42.17 -1.29
C ALA A 448 -42.24 42.32 -1.63
N ALA A 449 -43.12 41.83 -0.74
CA ALA A 449 -44.58 41.87 -0.88
C ALA A 449 -45.26 42.93 0.02
N SER A 450 -44.51 43.54 0.93
CA SER A 450 -44.85 44.77 1.69
C SER A 450 -44.21 45.98 1.03
#